data_AF-B0EX99-F1
#
_entry.id   AF-B0EX99-F1
#
_cell.length_a   1.000
_cell.length_b   1.000
_cell.length_c   1.000
_cell.angle_alpha   90.00
_cell.angle_beta   90.00
_cell.angle_gamma   90.00
#
_symmetry.space_group_name_H-M   'P 1'
#
loop_
_entity.id
_entity.type
_entity.pdbx_description
1 polymer ?
#
loop_
_entity_poly.entity_id
_entity_poly.type
_entity_poly.pdbx_seq_one_letter_code
_entity_poly.pdbx_strand_id
1 'polypeptide(L)' 'TTVHWHGLMIPSEQDGATEEGSRIIDPGKSLTYSFVPKPSGTFWYHS' A
#
# COMPACT_ATOMS: atom_id res chain seq x y z
N THR A 1 8.39 5.20 6.68
CA THR A 1 8.41 4.10 5.71
C THR A 1 7.02 3.94 5.11
N THR A 2 6.87 3.31 3.95
CA THR A 2 5.57 2.87 3.42
C THR A 2 5.67 1.40 3.00
N VAL A 3 4.54 0.79 2.66
CA VAL A 3 4.49 -0.50 1.96
C VAL A 3 3.69 -0.27 0.69
N HIS A 4 4.33 -0.43 -0.47
CA HIS A 4 3.67 -0.39 -1.76
C HIS A 4 3.20 -1.78 -2.20
N TRP A 5 1.99 -1.87 -2.75
CA TRP A 5 1.37 -3.12 -3.22
C TRP A 5 1.46 -3.25 -4.75
N HIS A 6 2.65 -3.61 -5.22
CA HIS A 6 2.99 -3.57 -6.64
C HIS A 6 2.05 -4.45 -7.50
N GLY A 7 1.28 -3.77 -8.37
CA GLY A 7 0.38 -4.39 -9.34
C GLY A 7 -1.05 -4.63 -8.84
N LEU A 8 -1.39 -4.25 -7.60
CA LEU A 8 -2.77 -4.29 -7.13
C LEU A 8 -3.54 -3.02 -7.51
N MET A 9 -4.80 -3.18 -7.90
CA MET A 9 -5.73 -2.09 -8.16
C MET A 9 -6.57 -1.81 -6.91
N ILE A 10 -6.02 -0.99 -6.02
CA ILE A 10 -6.58 -0.68 -4.69
C ILE A 10 -6.68 0.84 -4.48
N PRO A 11 -7.44 1.33 -3.49
CA PRO A 11 -7.51 2.77 -3.19
C PRO A 11 -6.12 3.37 -2.92
N SER A 12 -5.87 4.60 -3.39
CA SER A 12 -4.53 5.20 -3.30
C SER A 12 -4.06 5.44 -1.87
N GLU A 13 -4.97 5.58 -0.90
CA GLU A 13 -4.65 5.69 0.52
C GLU A 13 -4.13 4.38 1.13
N GLN A 14 -4.37 3.26 0.44
CA GLN A 14 -3.96 1.91 0.82
C GLN A 14 -2.75 1.43 0.00
N ASP A 15 -2.31 2.18 -1.00
CA ASP A 15 -1.38 1.69 -2.02
C ASP A 15 0.10 1.82 -1.65
N GLY A 16 0.45 2.69 -0.70
CA GLY A 16 1.84 2.97 -0.34
C GLY A 16 2.54 4.02 -1.23
N ALA A 17 1.89 4.53 -2.28
CA ALA A 17 2.36 5.61 -3.14
C ALA A 17 2.10 6.99 -2.52
N THR A 18 3.13 7.59 -1.93
CA THR A 18 3.01 8.89 -1.23
C THR A 18 2.60 10.04 -2.14
N GLU A 19 3.01 10.00 -3.41
CA GLU A 19 2.63 10.95 -4.45
C GLU A 19 1.14 10.91 -4.78
N GLU A 20 0.45 9.79 -4.47
CA GLU A 20 -0.98 9.59 -4.71
C GLU A 20 -1.84 9.65 -3.43
N GLY A 21 -1.25 10.06 -2.30
CA GLY A 21 -1.99 10.32 -1.05
C GLY A 21 -1.88 9.25 0.03
N SER A 22 -1.07 8.21 -0.16
CA SER A 22 -0.73 7.28 0.94
C SER A 22 0.04 7.98 2.05
N ARG A 23 -0.28 7.61 3.30
CA ARG A 23 0.38 8.15 4.50
C ARG A 23 1.71 7.45 4.75
N ILE A 24 2.70 8.22 5.20
CA ILE A 24 3.96 7.67 5.72
C ILE A 24 3.72 7.07 7.11
N ILE A 25 4.31 5.91 7.35
CA ILE A 25 4.42 5.30 8.67
C ILE A 25 5.61 5.93 9.40
N ASP A 26 5.31 6.72 10.42
CA ASP A 26 6.30 7.34 11.29
C ASP A 26 7.09 6.30 12.11
N PRO A 27 8.33 6.63 12.54
CA PRO A 27 9.12 5.75 13.40
C PRO A 27 8.36 5.31 14.65
N GLY A 28 8.31 3.99 14.90
CA GLY A 28 7.62 3.40 16.04
C GLY A 28 6.09 3.44 15.97
N LYS A 29 5.52 3.83 14.82
CA LYS A 29 4.07 3.78 14.55
C LYS A 29 3.74 2.61 13.61
N SER A 30 2.44 2.32 13.53
CA SER A 30 1.88 1.29 12.65
C SER A 30 0.71 1.85 11.86
N LEU A 31 0.51 1.30 10.66
CA LEU A 31 -0.64 1.58 9.81
C LEU A 31 -1.26 0.25 9.37
N THR A 32 -2.59 0.16 9.38
CA THR A 32 -3.33 -1.02 8.92
C THR A 32 -3.75 -0.81 7.48
N TYR A 33 -3.37 -1.75 6.61
CA TYR A 33 -3.83 -1.82 5.24
C TYR A 33 -5.07 -2.71 5.14
N SER A 34 -6.12 -2.25 4.46
CA SER A 34 -7.37 -3.00 4.25
C SER A 34 -7.97 -2.68 2.90
N PHE A 35 -8.00 -3.68 2.03
CA PHE A 35 -8.53 -3.57 0.66
C PHE A 35 -8.93 -4.95 0.14
N VAL A 36 -9.71 -4.97 -0.93
CA VAL A 36 -10.01 -6.20 -1.69
C VAL A 36 -8.94 -6.38 -2.76
N PRO A 37 -8.14 -7.47 -2.74
CA PRO A 37 -7.07 -7.67 -3.72
C PRO A 37 -7.65 -7.98 -5.10
N LYS A 38 -7.20 -7.25 -6.10
CA LYS A 38 -7.53 -7.45 -7.52
C LYS A 38 -6.47 -6.79 -8.41
N PRO A 39 -6.26 -7.26 -9.66
CA PRO A 39 -6.82 -8.49 -10.25
C PRO A 39 -6.20 -9.76 -9.64
N SER A 40 -6.62 -10.95 -10.08
CA SER A 40 -5.96 -12.21 -9.71
C SER A 40 -4.60 -12.34 -10.43
N GLY A 41 -3.61 -12.92 -9.75
CA GLY A 41 -2.26 -13.06 -10.30
C GLY A 41 -1.19 -13.14 -9.22
N THR A 42 0.06 -13.01 -9.65
CA THR A 42 1.22 -12.93 -8.75
C THR A 42 1.65 -11.48 -8.61
N PHE A 43 1.64 -10.99 -7.38
CA PHE A 43 2.00 -9.63 -7.00
C PHE A 43 2.95 -9.69 -5.79
N TRP A 44 3.42 -8.52 -5.35
CA TRP A 44 4.39 -8.42 -4.26
C TRP A 44 4.24 -7.09 -3.55
N TYR A 45 4.91 -6.95 -2.42
CA TYR A 45 4.96 -5.70 -1.66
C TYR A 45 6.41 -5.34 -1.35
N HIS A 46 6.69 -4.04 -1.23
CA HIS A 46 8.00 -3.53 -0.85
C HIS A 46 7.89 -2.17 -0.15
N SER A 47 8.96 -1.75 0.51
CA SER A 47 9.10 -0.38 1.02
C SER A 47 9.58 0.61 -0.04
#